data_AF-A0A428KBJ2-F1
#
_entry.id   AF-A0A428KBJ2-F1
#
_cell.length_a   1.000
_cell.length_b   1.000
_cell.length_c   1.000
_cell.angle_alpha   90.00
_cell.angle_beta   90.00
_cell.angle_gamma   90.00
#
_symmetry.space_group_name_H-M   'P 1'
#
loop_
_entity.id
_entity.type
_entity.pdbx_description
1 polymer ?
#
loop_
_entity_poly.entity_id
_entity_poly.type
_entity_poly.pdbx_seq_one_letter_code
_entity_poly.pdbx_strand_id
1 'polypeptide(L)'
;MDKKLGLHPWHWHHRQPPKRVRQLAAQHLLKTFFAWQPALMALSEPVYAAVWLVGPEFAHSSEVTVGIRQSIERHQNMFGQPAPEGPLLPAEYRELPGADKLTWQTHPWHILVDSFDYPDGWPAWALEKPHFLCQPEDNDDYLLVQTGWVWVGQLADTTAR
;
A
#
# COMPACT_ATOMS: atom_id res chain seq x y z
N MET A 1 -3.26 1.69 -19.36
CA MET A 1 -1.82 1.83 -19.05
C MET A 1 -1.74 2.09 -17.56
N ASP A 2 -1.08 1.19 -16.84
CA ASP A 2 -0.91 1.28 -15.38
C ASP A 2 0.53 1.71 -15.14
N LYS A 3 0.75 2.74 -14.30
CA LYS A 3 2.09 3.24 -14.00
C LYS A 3 2.29 3.29 -12.50
N LYS A 4 3.25 2.48 -12.05
CA LYS A 4 3.70 2.40 -10.67
C LYS A 4 5.13 2.90 -10.58
N LEU A 5 5.41 3.72 -9.58
CA LEU A 5 6.78 4.05 -9.19
C LEU A 5 6.97 3.65 -7.73
N GLY A 6 7.48 2.45 -7.53
CA GLY A 6 7.91 1.95 -6.22
C GLY A 6 9.34 2.36 -5.90
N LEU A 7 9.78 2.06 -4.68
CA LEU A 7 11.15 2.25 -4.20
C LEU A 7 12.13 1.16 -4.68
N HIS A 8 11.75 0.41 -5.71
CA HIS A 8 12.40 -0.83 -6.19
C HIS A 8 13.92 -0.76 -6.46
N PRO A 9 14.57 0.39 -6.76
CA PRO A 9 16.03 0.44 -6.86
C PRO A 9 16.74 0.22 -5.51
N TRP A 10 16.02 0.27 -4.39
CA TRP A 10 16.55 0.20 -3.03
C TRP A 10 16.18 -1.14 -2.40
N HIS A 11 16.62 -2.25 -2.99
CA HIS A 11 16.45 -3.58 -2.41
C HIS A 11 17.11 -3.64 -1.03
N TRP A 12 16.29 -3.74 0.01
CA TRP A 12 16.75 -3.84 1.39
C TRP A 12 16.47 -5.25 1.90
N HIS A 13 17.48 -6.10 1.86
CA HIS A 13 17.39 -7.48 2.30
C HIS A 13 17.22 -7.51 3.84
N HIS A 14 16.02 -7.89 4.29
CA HIS A 14 15.70 -8.38 5.64
C HIS A 14 15.61 -7.38 6.80
N ARG A 15 15.75 -6.07 6.58
CA ARG A 15 15.48 -5.05 7.62
C ARG A 15 14.69 -3.88 7.05
N GLN A 16 13.83 -3.27 7.86
CA GLN A 16 13.28 -1.98 7.46
C GLN A 16 14.41 -0.96 7.33
N PRO A 17 14.39 -0.11 6.28
CA PRO A 17 15.36 0.97 6.18
C PRO A 17 15.31 1.84 7.45
N PRO A 18 16.43 2.44 7.87
CA PRO A 18 16.45 3.37 8.99
C PRO A 18 15.41 4.49 8.82
N LYS A 19 14.87 4.99 9.94
CA LYS A 19 13.80 6.02 9.94
C LYS A 19 14.07 7.17 8.96
N ARG A 20 15.27 7.75 8.97
CA ARG A 20 15.64 8.86 8.07
C ARG A 20 15.56 8.47 6.59
N VAL A 21 15.97 7.25 6.24
CA VAL A 21 15.89 6.73 4.86
C VAL A 21 14.42 6.57 4.45
N ARG A 22 13.58 6.00 5.32
CA ARG A 22 12.13 5.90 5.06
C ARG A 22 11.48 7.27 4.89
N GLN A 23 11.86 8.26 5.69
CA GLN A 23 11.36 9.63 5.57
C GLN A 23 11.76 10.29 4.23
N LEU A 24 13.02 10.14 3.81
CA LEU A 24 13.49 10.65 2.51
C LEU A 24 12.75 9.97 1.35
N ALA A 25 12.57 8.66 1.42
CA ALA A 25 11.83 7.89 0.44
C ALA A 25 10.35 8.29 0.38
N ALA A 26 9.67 8.38 1.52
CA ALA A 26 8.28 8.86 1.59
C ALA A 26 8.15 10.30 1.06
N GLN A 27 9.11 11.17 1.37
CA GLN A 27 9.14 12.52 0.82
C GLN A 27 9.32 12.52 -0.70
N HIS A 28 10.14 11.62 -1.25
CA HIS A 28 10.28 11.45 -2.68
C HIS A 28 8.96 10.99 -3.32
N LEU A 29 8.27 10.00 -2.74
CA LEU A 29 6.97 9.55 -3.21
C LEU A 29 5.94 10.69 -3.21
N LEU A 30 5.85 11.47 -2.13
CA LEU A 30 4.99 12.65 -2.05
C LEU A 30 5.32 13.68 -3.14
N LYS A 31 6.61 14.03 -3.30
CA LYS A 31 7.04 14.96 -4.36
C LYS A 31 6.66 14.47 -5.75
N THR A 32 6.88 13.18 -6.03
CA THR A 32 6.52 12.55 -7.31
C THR A 32 5.02 12.59 -7.54
N PHE A 33 4.22 12.23 -6.52
CA PHE A 33 2.76 12.29 -6.57
C PHE A 33 2.28 13.69 -6.96
N PHE A 34 2.76 14.74 -6.29
CA PHE A 34 2.38 16.12 -6.61
C PHE A 34 2.90 16.59 -7.96
N ALA A 35 4.10 16.17 -8.37
CA ALA A 35 4.66 16.50 -9.68
C ALA A 35 3.84 15.89 -10.83
N TRP A 36 3.19 14.75 -10.61
CA TRP A 36 2.33 14.11 -11.61
C TRP A 36 0.94 14.74 -11.71
N GLN A 37 0.46 15.44 -10.67
CA GLN A 37 -0.91 15.98 -10.65
C GLN A 37 -1.29 16.83 -11.87
N PRO A 38 -0.48 17.79 -12.35
CA PRO A 38 -0.86 18.57 -13.52
C PRO A 38 -1.10 17.72 -14.77
N ALA A 39 -0.29 16.67 -14.97
CA ALA A 39 -0.45 15.75 -16.09
C ALA A 39 -1.68 14.85 -15.92
N LEU A 40 -1.95 14.37 -14.70
CA LEU A 40 -3.12 13.54 -14.41
C LEU A 40 -4.43 14.33 -14.55
N MET A 41 -4.46 15.58 -14.11
CA MET A 41 -5.61 16.48 -14.26
C MET A 41 -5.89 16.88 -15.71
N ALA A 42 -4.90 16.78 -16.60
CA ALA A 42 -5.07 17.04 -18.02
C ALA A 42 -5.70 15.86 -18.79
N LEU A 43 -5.83 14.69 -18.15
CA LEU A 43 -6.49 13.53 -18.76
C LEU A 43 -8.00 13.76 -18.79
N SER A 44 -8.63 13.38 -19.90
CA SER A 44 -10.09 13.45 -20.08
C SER A 44 -10.85 12.27 -19.48
N GLU A 45 -10.13 11.27 -18.94
CA GLU A 45 -10.70 10.07 -18.34
C GLU A 45 -10.49 10.05 -16.82
N PRO A 46 -11.33 9.34 -16.05
CA PRO A 46 -11.15 9.18 -14.61
C PRO A 46 -9.79 8.54 -14.29
N VAL A 47 -9.19 9.00 -13.19
CA VAL A 47 -7.88 8.55 -12.74
C VAL A 47 -7.95 8.21 -11.26
N TYR A 48 -7.46 7.03 -10.89
CA TYR A 48 -7.05 6.72 -9.53
C TYR A 48 -5.60 7.15 -9.36
N ALA A 49 -5.29 7.96 -8.35
CA ALA A 49 -3.92 8.26 -7.96
C ALA A 49 -3.80 8.20 -6.44
N ALA A 50 -2.76 7.55 -5.94
CA ALA A 50 -2.51 7.44 -4.52
C ALA A 50 -1.02 7.31 -4.18
N VAL A 51 -0.69 7.68 -2.95
CA VAL A 51 0.58 7.33 -2.29
C VAL A 51 0.30 6.21 -1.31
N TRP A 52 1.03 5.11 -1.41
CA TRP A 52 0.97 4.00 -0.48
C TRP A 52 2.23 3.97 0.36
N LEU A 53 2.07 3.96 1.68
CA LEU A 53 3.17 3.75 2.63
C LEU A 53 2.88 2.46 3.40
N VAL A 54 3.69 1.43 3.17
CA VAL A 54 3.49 0.11 3.79
C VAL A 54 4.38 -0.01 5.02
N GLY A 55 3.77 -0.25 6.18
CA GLY A 55 4.47 -0.41 7.44
C GLY A 55 5.51 -1.52 7.40
N PRO A 56 5.10 -2.81 7.29
CA PRO A 56 6.01 -3.96 7.42
C PRO A 56 7.03 -4.08 6.28
N GLU A 57 6.67 -3.69 5.06
CA GLU A 57 7.47 -3.90 3.83
C GLU A 57 7.78 -2.60 3.09
N PHE A 58 8.08 -1.54 3.84
CA PHE A 58 8.18 -0.18 3.31
C PHE A 58 8.98 -0.07 2.00
N ALA A 59 10.17 -0.68 1.92
CA ALA A 59 11.04 -0.56 0.75
C ALA A 59 10.52 -1.27 -0.52
N HIS A 60 9.72 -2.32 -0.36
CA HIS A 60 9.26 -3.13 -1.48
C HIS A 60 7.86 -2.72 -1.94
N SER A 61 7.02 -2.28 -1.00
CA SER A 61 5.58 -2.16 -1.23
C SER A 61 5.07 -0.72 -1.14
N SER A 62 5.89 0.24 -0.69
CA SER A 62 5.51 1.66 -0.73
C SER A 62 5.75 2.24 -2.12
N GLU A 63 4.73 2.90 -2.67
CA GLU A 63 4.76 3.38 -4.04
C GLU A 63 3.86 4.60 -4.27
N VAL A 64 4.09 5.30 -5.37
CA VAL A 64 3.07 6.13 -6.02
C VAL A 64 2.43 5.28 -7.10
N THR A 65 1.11 5.13 -7.06
CA THR A 65 0.36 4.37 -8.05
C THR A 65 -0.64 5.25 -8.79
N VAL A 66 -0.82 4.96 -10.09
CA VAL A 66 -1.80 5.60 -10.95
C VAL A 66 -2.52 4.54 -11.78
N GLY A 67 -3.84 4.47 -11.62
CA GLY A 67 -4.71 3.62 -12.41
C GLY A 67 -5.68 4.43 -13.27
N ILE A 68 -5.96 3.92 -14.48
CA ILE A 68 -7.02 4.41 -15.39
C ILE A 68 -7.94 3.26 -15.81
N ARG A 69 -9.18 3.57 -16.19
CA ARG A 69 -10.18 2.59 -16.67
C ARG A 69 -10.34 1.40 -15.70
N GLN A 70 -10.30 0.18 -16.22
CA GLN A 70 -10.44 -1.08 -15.47
C GLN A 70 -9.43 -1.24 -14.32
N SER A 71 -8.28 -0.55 -14.37
CA SER A 71 -7.32 -0.60 -13.25
C SER A 71 -7.74 0.24 -12.06
N ILE A 72 -8.71 1.15 -12.19
CA ILE A 72 -9.23 1.97 -11.08
C ILE A 72 -9.86 1.07 -10.02
N GLU A 73 -10.82 0.24 -10.42
CA GLU A 73 -11.54 -0.66 -9.52
C GLU A 73 -10.57 -1.61 -8.82
N ARG A 74 -9.59 -2.15 -9.55
CA ARG A 74 -8.57 -3.02 -8.98
C ARG A 74 -7.78 -2.31 -7.87
N HIS A 75 -7.38 -1.05 -8.08
CA HIS A 75 -6.63 -0.30 -7.06
C HIS A 75 -7.51 0.11 -5.87
N GLN A 76 -8.76 0.51 -6.11
CA GLN A 76 -9.71 0.87 -5.06
C GLN A 76 -10.02 -0.32 -4.14
N ASN A 77 -10.10 -1.53 -4.70
CA ASN A 77 -10.45 -2.73 -3.95
C ASN A 77 -9.22 -3.50 -3.40
N MET A 78 -8.00 -3.07 -3.73
CA MET A 78 -6.77 -3.85 -3.45
C MET A 78 -6.57 -4.18 -1.98
N PHE A 79 -6.98 -3.28 -1.07
CA PHE A 79 -6.80 -3.48 0.38
C PHE A 79 -8.13 -3.71 1.12
N GLY A 80 -9.23 -3.90 0.39
CA GLY A 80 -10.56 -3.96 0.97
C GLY A 80 -10.99 -2.65 1.64
N GLN A 81 -11.87 -2.75 2.62
CA GLN A 81 -12.41 -1.57 3.31
C GLN A 81 -11.35 -0.89 4.19
N PRO A 82 -11.38 0.45 4.32
CA PRO A 82 -10.60 1.15 5.34
C PRO A 82 -10.94 0.63 6.73
N ALA A 83 -9.97 0.66 7.63
CA ALA A 83 -10.11 0.34 9.05
C ALA A 83 -9.98 1.64 9.88
N PRO A 84 -11.09 2.35 10.18
CA PRO A 84 -11.06 3.62 10.92
C PRO A 84 -10.43 3.52 12.31
N GLU A 85 -10.51 2.35 12.93
CA GLU A 85 -9.88 1.99 14.21
C GLU A 85 -8.39 1.65 14.10
N GLY A 86 -7.86 1.56 12.88
CA GLY A 86 -6.45 1.35 12.62
C GLY A 86 -5.56 2.50 13.10
N PRO A 87 -4.23 2.30 13.18
CA PRO A 87 -3.32 3.35 13.59
C PRO A 87 -3.34 4.50 12.59
N LEU A 88 -3.25 5.72 13.12
CA LEU A 88 -3.03 6.92 12.32
C LEU A 88 -1.69 6.81 11.56
N LEU A 89 -1.58 7.55 10.44
CA LEU A 89 -0.30 7.70 9.73
C LEU A 89 0.81 8.10 10.72
N PRO A 90 1.93 7.36 10.78
CA PRO A 90 3.04 7.65 11.70
C PRO A 90 3.50 9.11 11.61
N ALA A 91 3.81 9.73 12.76
CA ALA A 91 4.16 11.15 12.84
C ALA A 91 5.32 11.52 11.89
N GLU A 92 6.31 10.64 11.76
CA GLU A 92 7.45 10.81 10.86
C GLU A 92 7.11 10.96 9.38
N TYR A 93 5.92 10.51 8.95
CA TYR A 93 5.41 10.69 7.59
C TYR A 93 4.37 11.81 7.53
N ARG A 94 3.56 11.96 8.58
CA ARG A 94 2.55 13.02 8.69
C ARG A 94 3.15 14.42 8.68
N GLU A 95 4.35 14.57 9.24
CA GLU A 95 5.09 15.84 9.30
C GLU A 95 5.85 16.15 7.99
N LEU A 96 5.81 15.26 7.00
CA LEU A 96 6.51 15.51 5.73
C LEU A 96 5.74 16.53 4.88
N PRO A 97 6.44 17.42 4.16
CA PRO A 97 5.80 18.40 3.29
C PRO A 97 4.86 17.76 2.26
N GLY A 98 3.60 18.19 2.25
CA GLY A 98 2.57 17.71 1.34
C GLY A 98 1.77 16.51 1.85
N ALA A 99 2.17 15.86 2.96
CA ALA A 99 1.37 14.81 3.57
C ALA A 99 0.04 15.35 4.12
N ASP A 100 0.03 16.60 4.60
CA ASP A 100 -1.13 17.35 5.10
C ASP A 100 -2.18 17.66 4.03
N LYS A 101 -1.80 17.59 2.76
CA LYS A 101 -2.69 17.84 1.62
C LYS A 101 -3.45 16.60 1.16
N LEU A 102 -3.13 15.44 1.71
CA LEU A 102 -3.76 14.16 1.37
C LEU A 102 -4.72 13.73 2.48
N THR A 103 -5.84 13.16 2.08
CA THR A 103 -6.69 12.35 2.93
C THR A 103 -6.06 10.97 3.05
N TRP A 104 -5.72 10.57 4.27
CA TRP A 104 -5.11 9.27 4.56
C TRP A 104 -6.14 8.30 5.07
N GLN A 105 -6.23 7.13 4.43
CA GLN A 105 -6.99 5.98 4.88
C GLN A 105 -6.04 4.87 5.32
N THR A 106 -6.38 4.19 6.41
CA THR A 106 -5.59 3.07 6.94
C THR A 106 -6.25 1.77 6.55
N HIS A 107 -5.48 0.82 6.03
CA HIS A 107 -5.96 -0.52 5.70
C HIS A 107 -5.05 -1.60 6.31
N PRO A 108 -5.61 -2.76 6.68
CA PRO A 108 -4.80 -3.93 7.03
C PRO A 108 -3.87 -4.32 5.88
N TRP A 109 -2.60 -4.55 6.18
CA TRP A 109 -1.65 -5.15 5.23
C TRP A 109 -1.58 -6.65 5.47
N HIS A 110 -2.00 -7.42 4.47
CA HIS A 110 -1.97 -8.88 4.50
C HIS A 110 -0.84 -9.39 3.61
N ILE A 111 -0.22 -10.49 4.04
CA ILE A 111 0.60 -11.33 3.18
C ILE A 111 -0.06 -12.69 3.01
N LEU A 112 0.25 -13.35 1.90
CA LEU A 112 -0.14 -14.74 1.65
C LEU A 112 0.95 -15.66 2.19
N VAL A 113 0.55 -16.62 3.00
CA VAL A 113 1.40 -17.76 3.40
C VAL A 113 0.85 -18.98 2.69
N ASP A 114 1.68 -19.58 1.84
CA ASP A 114 1.33 -20.74 1.02
C ASP A 114 1.47 -22.02 1.85
N SER A 115 0.47 -22.91 1.80
CA SER A 115 0.54 -24.22 2.48
C SER A 115 1.68 -25.09 1.94
N PHE A 116 2.09 -24.91 0.68
CA PHE A 116 3.19 -25.64 0.06
C PHE A 116 4.53 -25.41 0.78
N ASP A 117 4.79 -24.19 1.24
CA ASP A 117 6.01 -23.84 1.97
C ASP A 117 6.03 -24.42 3.40
N TYR A 118 4.88 -24.87 3.91
CA TYR A 118 4.68 -25.33 5.29
C TYR A 118 3.93 -26.67 5.33
N PRO A 119 4.54 -27.77 4.82
CA PRO A 119 3.87 -29.07 4.70
C PRO A 119 3.50 -29.69 6.06
N ASP A 120 4.18 -29.30 7.13
CA ASP A 120 3.95 -29.78 8.50
C ASP A 120 2.91 -28.92 9.26
N GLY A 121 2.25 -27.99 8.57
CA GLY A 121 1.26 -27.08 9.14
C GLY A 121 1.74 -25.64 9.28
N TRP A 122 0.78 -24.74 9.51
CA TRP A 122 1.04 -23.30 9.51
C TRP A 122 2.08 -22.87 10.55
N PRO A 123 2.94 -21.90 10.21
CA PRO A 123 3.95 -21.44 11.14
C PRO A 123 3.31 -20.67 12.31
N ALA A 124 3.84 -20.87 13.52
CA ALA A 124 3.29 -20.27 14.75
C ALA A 124 3.15 -18.74 14.66
N TRP A 125 4.14 -18.05 14.08
CA TRP A 125 4.10 -16.59 13.94
C TRP A 125 2.91 -16.07 13.12
N ALA A 126 2.42 -16.88 12.17
CA ALA A 126 1.27 -16.54 11.34
C ALA A 126 -0.04 -16.71 12.11
N LEU A 127 -0.14 -17.81 12.87
CA LEU A 127 -1.29 -18.13 13.69
C LEU A 127 -1.47 -17.18 14.89
N GLU A 128 -0.38 -16.57 15.38
CA GLU A 128 -0.40 -15.55 16.44
C GLU A 128 -0.96 -14.19 15.99
N LYS A 129 -1.13 -13.97 14.68
CA LYS A 129 -1.64 -12.72 14.09
C LYS A 129 -3.08 -12.89 13.61
N PRO A 130 -3.86 -11.81 13.42
CA PRO A 130 -5.13 -11.90 12.73
C PRO A 130 -4.94 -12.56 11.35
N HIS A 131 -5.69 -13.62 11.08
CA HIS A 131 -5.57 -14.38 9.84
C HIS A 131 -6.90 -15.02 9.45
N PHE A 132 -7.01 -15.41 8.18
CA PHE A 132 -8.12 -16.21 7.66
C PHE A 132 -7.63 -17.12 6.54
N LEU A 133 -8.29 -18.27 6.40
CA LEU A 133 -8.04 -19.20 5.30
C LEU A 133 -8.69 -18.69 4.02
N CYS A 134 -7.99 -18.85 2.91
CA CYS A 134 -8.48 -18.57 1.59
C CYS A 134 -8.06 -19.70 0.65
N GLN A 135 -9.02 -20.17 -0.15
CA GLN A 135 -8.79 -21.15 -1.21
C GLN A 135 -9.14 -20.46 -2.53
N PRO A 136 -8.17 -19.89 -3.25
CA PRO A 136 -8.38 -19.55 -4.65
C PRO A 136 -8.56 -20.84 -5.46
N GLU A 137 -9.10 -20.73 -6.68
CA GLU A 137 -9.70 -21.80 -7.49
C GLU A 137 -8.84 -23.07 -7.72
N ASP A 138 -7.53 -23.03 -7.42
CA ASP A 138 -6.56 -24.10 -7.63
C ASP A 138 -6.43 -25.11 -6.47
N ASN A 139 -7.35 -25.09 -5.49
CA ASN A 139 -7.44 -26.07 -4.38
C ASN A 139 -6.26 -26.05 -3.38
N ASP A 140 -5.30 -25.13 -3.53
CA ASP A 140 -4.25 -24.89 -2.56
C ASP A 140 -4.76 -24.00 -1.43
N ASP A 141 -4.43 -24.37 -0.20
CA ASP A 141 -4.76 -23.59 0.98
C ASP A 141 -3.77 -22.43 1.13
N TYR A 142 -4.31 -21.23 1.31
CA TYR A 142 -3.53 -20.04 1.68
C TYR A 142 -4.02 -19.50 3.01
N LEU A 143 -3.07 -18.99 3.79
CA LEU A 143 -3.36 -18.23 4.99
C LEU A 143 -3.08 -16.75 4.70
N LEU A 144 -4.13 -15.92 4.67
CA LEU A 144 -3.94 -14.47 4.65
C LEU A 144 -3.67 -14.01 6.07
N VAL A 145 -2.50 -13.43 6.29
CA VAL A 145 -2.04 -13.01 7.62
C VAL A 145 -1.86 -11.51 7.65
N GLN A 146 -2.52 -10.82 8.57
CA GLN A 146 -2.31 -9.40 8.79
C GLN A 146 -0.97 -9.18 9.47
N THR A 147 0.01 -8.67 8.73
CA THR A 147 1.37 -8.41 9.24
C THR A 147 1.62 -6.96 9.59
N GLY A 148 0.72 -6.06 9.20
CA GLY A 148 0.77 -4.66 9.60
C GLY A 148 -0.32 -3.82 8.96
N TRP A 149 0.07 -2.62 8.56
CA TRP A 149 -0.83 -1.60 8.03
C TRP A 149 -0.22 -0.94 6.80
N VAL A 150 -1.09 -0.52 5.88
CA VAL A 150 -0.78 0.38 4.78
C VAL A 150 -1.59 1.66 4.95
N TRP A 151 -0.95 2.79 4.71
CA TRP A 151 -1.60 4.09 4.67
C TRP A 151 -1.70 4.55 3.22
N VAL A 152 -2.92 4.80 2.77
CA VAL A 152 -3.25 5.22 1.40
C VAL A 152 -3.62 6.70 1.44
N GLY A 153 -2.76 7.54 0.86
CA GLY A 153 -2.94 8.97 0.76
C GLY A 153 -3.47 9.38 -0.60
N GLN A 154 -4.62 10.06 -0.64
CA GLN A 154 -5.25 10.57 -1.86
C GLN A 154 -5.65 12.04 -1.70
N LEU A 155 -5.79 12.76 -2.81
CA LEU A 155 -6.43 14.07 -2.76
C LEU A 155 -7.92 13.88 -2.40
N ALA A 156 -8.47 14.79 -1.59
CA ALA A 156 -9.89 14.80 -1.29
C ALA A 156 -10.69 15.01 -2.59
N ASP A 157 -11.42 13.96 -2.99
CA ASP A 157 -12.25 13.81 -4.19
C ASP A 157 -11.79 14.44 -5.51
N THR A 158 -11.29 13.57 -6.38
CA THR A 158 -11.51 13.64 -7.85
C THR A 158 -12.70 12.74 -8.27
N THR A 159 -13.57 12.35 -7.33
CA THR A 159 -14.67 11.37 -7.50
C THR A 159 -16.05 12.02 -7.42
N ALA A 160 -16.21 13.23 -7.96
CA ALA A 160 -17.52 13.85 -8.13
C ALA A 160 -17.64 14.49 -9.52
N ARG A 161 -18.01 13.67 -10.51
CA ARG A 161 -18.84 14.10 -11.64
C ARG A 161 -19.74 12.96 -12.08
#